data_AF-A0A8J5IE52-F1
#
_entry.id   AF-A0A8J5IE52-F1
#
_cell.length_a   1.000
_cell.length_b   1.000
_cell.length_c   1.000
_cell.angle_alpha   90.00
_cell.angle_beta   90.00
_cell.angle_gamma   90.00
#
_symmetry.space_group_name_H-M   'P 1'
#
loop_
_entity.id
_entity.type
_entity.pdbx_description
1 polymer ?
#
loop_
_entity_poly.entity_id
_entity_poly.type
_entity_poly.pdbx_seq_one_letter_code
_entity_poly.pdbx_strand_id
1 'polypeptide(L)'
;MGKLIFVDSQLSLLISSYSISIAGLVVARIKVHELRGKSKTELQNQLKDLKNELSLLRVAKVTGGAPNKLSKIKVVRLSIARVLTVISQKQKAALREAYKNKKLLPLDLRPKKTRAIRRRLTKHQESLKTEREKKRAMYFPKRKYALLAN
;
A
#
# COMPACT_ATOMS: atom_id res chain seq x y z
N MET A 1 -61.91 26.49 12.38
CA MET A 1 -61.88 25.01 12.41
C MET A 1 -60.60 24.57 11.71
N GLY A 2 -59.66 23.81 12.25
CA GLY A 2 -59.50 23.07 13.50
C GLY A 2 -58.14 22.35 13.36
N LYS A 3 -57.42 22.24 14.48
CA LYS A 3 -56.07 21.69 14.72
C LYS A 3 -55.65 20.43 13.94
N LEU A 4 -54.34 20.32 13.68
CA LEU A 4 -53.40 19.26 14.11
C LEU A 4 -52.04 19.54 13.43
N ILE A 5 -51.03 20.18 14.04
CA ILE A 5 -50.14 19.77 15.14
C ILE A 5 -49.37 18.46 14.83
N PHE A 6 -48.13 18.65 14.37
CA PHE A 6 -46.88 18.06 14.90
C PHE A 6 -46.49 16.63 14.50
N VAL A 7 -45.16 16.46 14.54
CA VAL A 7 -44.36 15.23 14.40
C VAL A 7 -44.11 14.73 12.98
N ASP A 8 -42.98 15.16 12.40
CA ASP A 8 -42.09 14.16 11.79
C ASP A 8 -40.59 14.47 11.99
N SER A 9 -40.27 15.02 13.17
CA SER A 9 -38.91 15.11 13.70
C SER A 9 -38.41 13.77 14.28
N GLN A 10 -39.14 12.68 14.06
CA GLN A 10 -38.79 11.33 14.54
C GLN A 10 -38.15 10.46 13.45
N LEU A 11 -38.21 10.85 12.17
CA LEU A 11 -37.57 10.09 11.09
C LEU A 11 -36.07 10.41 10.92
N SER A 12 -35.60 11.59 11.34
CA SER A 12 -34.16 11.93 11.30
C SER A 12 -33.37 11.43 12.51
N LEU A 13 -34.05 10.97 13.57
CA LEU A 13 -33.42 10.44 14.78
C LEU A 13 -33.24 8.91 14.75
N LEU A 14 -33.88 8.20 13.80
CA LEU A 14 -33.76 6.75 13.64
C LEU A 14 -32.56 6.28 12.79
N ILE A 15 -31.81 7.20 12.17
CA ILE A 15 -30.54 6.89 11.50
C ILE A 15 -29.34 7.01 12.47
N SER A 16 -29.55 7.54 13.68
CA SER A 16 -28.48 7.76 14.68
C SER A 16 -28.25 6.60 15.66
N SER A 17 -29.01 5.50 15.58
CA SER A 17 -28.96 4.41 16.59
C SER A 17 -28.48 3.05 16.06
N TYR A 18 -28.18 2.91 14.77
CA TYR A 18 -27.63 1.67 14.19
C TYR A 18 -26.20 1.85 13.67
N SER A 19 -25.27 2.14 14.58
CA SER A 19 -23.87 1.74 14.37
C SER A 19 -23.30 1.14 15.64
N ILE A 20 -23.85 -0.02 15.97
CA ILE A 20 -23.12 -1.19 16.45
C ILE A 20 -22.10 -0.86 17.57
N SER A 21 -22.61 -0.97 18.80
CA SER A 21 -21.85 -1.37 19.97
C SER A 21 -21.02 -2.63 19.67
N ILE A 22 -19.75 -2.44 19.33
CA ILE A 22 -18.69 -3.44 19.58
C ILE A 22 -17.98 -3.00 20.85
N ALA A 23 -18.64 -3.27 21.97
CA ALA A 23 -18.02 -3.25 23.29
C ALA A 23 -17.12 -4.49 23.39
N GLY A 24 -15.91 -4.36 22.86
CA GLY A 24 -14.87 -5.39 22.90
C GLY A 24 -13.51 -4.75 22.93
N LEU A 25 -13.16 -4.12 24.06
CA LEU A 25 -11.80 -3.75 24.48
C LEU A 25 -10.87 -3.35 23.31
N VAL A 26 -11.29 -2.38 22.50
CA VAL A 26 -10.53 -1.93 21.34
C VAL A 26 -9.41 -1.02 21.84
N VAL A 27 -8.27 -1.60 22.21
CA VAL A 27 -7.02 -0.85 22.32
C VAL A 27 -6.80 -0.16 20.97
N ALA A 28 -6.84 1.18 20.98
CA ALA A 28 -6.87 2.02 19.79
C ALA A 28 -5.79 1.62 18.76
N ARG A 29 -6.23 0.90 17.74
CA ARG A 29 -5.38 0.37 16.68
C ARG A 29 -5.04 1.52 15.73
N ILE A 30 -3.76 1.91 15.65
CA ILE A 30 -3.31 2.99 14.76
C ILE A 30 -3.71 2.69 13.31
N LYS A 31 -4.45 3.60 12.69
CA LYS A 31 -4.88 3.50 11.30
C LYS A 31 -3.80 4.06 10.37
N VAL A 32 -3.55 3.38 9.25
CA VAL A 32 -2.42 3.69 8.36
C VAL A 32 -2.65 4.98 7.57
N HIS A 33 -3.89 5.30 7.20
CA HIS A 33 -4.18 6.52 6.43
C HIS A 33 -3.84 7.78 7.22
N GLU A 34 -4.08 7.79 8.53
CA GLU A 34 -3.72 8.91 9.43
C GLU A 34 -2.20 9.13 9.48
N LEU A 35 -1.39 8.07 9.41
CA LEU A 35 0.07 8.17 9.43
C LEU A 35 0.66 8.76 8.15
N ARG A 36 -0.07 8.68 7.02
CA ARG A 36 0.43 9.20 5.74
C ARG A 36 0.43 10.73 5.69
N GLY A 37 -0.50 11.38 6.39
CA GLY A 37 -0.57 12.84 6.49
C GLY A 37 0.50 13.46 7.41
N LYS A 38 1.05 12.69 8.34
CA LYS A 38 2.01 13.17 9.36
C LYS A 38 3.40 13.47 8.83
N SER A 39 4.11 14.40 9.46
CA SER A 39 5.49 14.75 9.10
C SER A 39 6.49 13.65 9.50
N LYS A 40 7.72 13.71 8.96
CA LYS A 40 8.77 12.72 9.27
C LYS A 40 9.17 12.74 10.75
N THR A 41 9.24 13.92 11.34
CA THR A 41 9.60 14.13 12.74
C THR A 41 8.53 13.58 13.68
N GLU A 42 7.25 13.83 13.39
CA GLU A 42 6.12 13.25 14.14
C GLU A 42 6.12 11.73 14.12
N LEU A 43 6.38 11.10 12.96
CA LEU A 43 6.47 9.64 12.84
C LEU A 43 7.65 9.07 13.63
N GLN A 44 8.78 9.79 13.70
CA GLN A 44 9.93 9.40 14.51
C GLN A 44 9.66 9.51 16.01
N ASN A 45 8.94 10.53 16.43
CA ASN A 45 8.54 10.69 17.84
C ASN A 45 7.56 9.58 18.25
N GLN A 46 6.51 9.35 17.46
CA GLN A 46 5.57 8.23 17.68
C GLN A 46 6.28 6.87 17.73
N LEU A 47 7.32 6.67 16.92
CA LEU A 47 8.11 5.45 16.94
C LEU A 47 8.90 5.28 18.25
N LYS A 48 9.43 6.37 18.83
CA LYS A 48 10.14 6.34 20.12
C LYS A 48 9.18 6.00 21.25
N ASP A 49 8.02 6.65 21.29
CA ASP A 49 7.01 6.43 22.34
C ASP A 49 6.52 4.98 22.35
N LEU A 50 6.19 4.42 21.18
CA LEU A 50 5.75 3.03 21.04
C LEU A 50 6.84 2.02 21.43
N LYS A 51 8.12 2.34 21.19
CA LYS A 51 9.25 1.48 21.61
C LYS A 51 9.43 1.49 23.12
N ASN A 52 9.28 2.65 23.75
CA ASN A 52 9.34 2.79 25.20
C ASN A 52 8.19 2.02 25.85
N GLU A 53 6.97 2.15 25.33
CA GLU A 53 5.80 1.38 25.79
C GLU A 53 6.05 -0.14 25.64
N LEU A 54 6.58 -0.59 24.50
CA LEU A 54 6.91 -2.00 24.31
C LEU A 54 7.94 -2.51 25.32
N SER A 55 8.94 -1.70 25.68
CA SER A 55 9.94 -2.05 26.69
C SER A 55 9.29 -2.26 28.06
N LEU A 56 8.43 -1.32 28.48
CA LEU A 56 7.69 -1.42 29.74
C LEU A 56 6.78 -2.66 29.78
N LEU A 57 6.10 -2.96 28.67
CA LEU A 57 5.23 -4.14 28.58
C LEU A 57 6.02 -5.46 28.61
N ARG A 58 7.27 -5.47 28.15
CA ARG A 58 8.17 -6.64 28.23
C ARG A 58 8.62 -6.89 29.67
N VAL A 59 8.97 -5.85 30.41
CA VAL A 59 9.29 -5.96 31.84
C VAL A 59 8.08 -6.48 32.61
N ALA A 60 6.90 -5.90 32.38
CA ALA A 60 5.65 -6.33 33.00
C ALA A 60 5.30 -7.79 32.68
N LYS A 61 5.70 -8.31 31.52
CA LYS A 61 5.53 -9.73 31.19
C LYS A 61 6.39 -10.63 32.07
N VAL A 62 7.63 -10.24 32.35
CA VAL A 62 8.56 -11.02 33.20
C VAL A 62 8.11 -11.01 34.66
N THR A 63 7.60 -9.87 35.15
CA THR A 63 7.17 -9.72 36.56
C THR A 63 5.75 -10.23 36.82
N GLY A 64 5.15 -11.03 35.92
CA GLY A 64 3.81 -11.61 36.13
C GLY A 64 2.65 -10.61 36.07
N GLY A 65 2.74 -9.59 35.20
CA GLY A 65 1.73 -8.53 35.09
C GLY A 65 0.36 -8.97 34.58
N ALA A 66 -0.65 -8.15 34.86
CA ALA A 66 -2.06 -8.39 34.50
C ALA A 66 -2.27 -8.76 33.01
N PRO A 67 -3.24 -9.64 32.68
CA PRO A 67 -3.49 -10.12 31.31
C PRO A 67 -3.83 -9.01 30.31
N ASN A 68 -4.43 -7.91 30.79
CA ASN A 68 -4.70 -6.72 29.98
C ASN A 68 -3.42 -6.04 29.45
N LYS A 69 -2.32 -6.06 30.22
CA LYS A 69 -1.02 -5.52 29.77
C LYS A 69 -0.37 -6.45 28.75
N LEU A 70 -0.51 -7.77 28.92
CA LEU A 70 0.03 -8.77 27.98
C LEU A 70 -0.64 -8.70 26.62
N SER A 71 -1.96 -8.50 26.59
CA SER A 71 -2.74 -8.38 25.36
C SER A 71 -2.32 -7.18 24.49
N LYS A 72 -1.84 -6.10 25.12
CA LYS A 72 -1.33 -4.90 24.41
C LYS A 72 -0.04 -5.14 23.64
N ILE A 73 0.78 -6.13 24.02
CA ILE A 73 2.09 -6.39 23.38
C ILE A 73 1.93 -6.63 21.88
N LYS A 74 0.95 -7.45 21.48
CA LYS A 74 0.70 -7.74 20.06
C LYS A 74 0.29 -6.48 19.30
N VAL A 75 -0.57 -5.66 19.90
CA VAL A 75 -1.06 -4.42 19.29
C VAL A 75 0.07 -3.42 19.08
N VAL A 76 0.88 -3.17 20.11
CA VAL A 76 2.02 -2.24 20.06
C VAL A 76 3.06 -2.69 19.01
N ARG A 77 3.38 -4.00 18.94
CA ARG A 77 4.29 -4.53 17.92
C ARG A 77 3.78 -4.28 16.49
N LEU A 78 2.50 -4.50 16.25
CA LEU A 78 1.89 -4.24 14.94
C LEU A 78 1.83 -2.75 14.63
N SER A 79 1.61 -1.89 15.62
CA SER A 79 1.66 -0.43 15.48
C SER A 79 3.05 0.06 15.08
N ILE A 80 4.12 -0.44 15.73
CA ILE A 80 5.52 -0.14 15.36
C ILE A 80 5.80 -0.54 13.91
N ALA A 81 5.37 -1.76 13.51
CA ALA A 81 5.57 -2.24 12.16
C ALA A 81 4.89 -1.34 11.11
N ARG A 82 3.68 -0.83 11.40
CA ARG A 82 2.97 0.11 10.51
C ARG A 82 3.70 1.44 10.36
N VAL A 83 4.15 2.03 11.47
CA VAL A 83 4.90 3.30 11.44
C VAL A 83 6.20 3.14 10.62
N LEU A 84 6.97 2.08 10.87
CA LEU A 84 8.19 1.78 10.10
C LEU A 84 7.89 1.57 8.61
N THR A 85 6.79 0.89 8.28
CA THR A 85 6.36 0.68 6.90
C THR A 85 6.07 2.01 6.20
N VAL A 86 5.34 2.93 6.85
CA VAL A 86 5.04 4.25 6.28
C VAL A 86 6.31 5.09 6.10
N ILE A 87 7.23 5.07 7.07
CA ILE A 87 8.53 5.74 6.95
C ILE A 87 9.31 5.20 5.75
N SER A 88 9.39 3.87 5.61
CA SER A 88 10.08 3.22 4.48
C SER A 88 9.41 3.54 3.14
N GLN A 89 8.07 3.53 3.08
CA GLN A 89 7.32 3.91 1.87
C GLN A 89 7.64 5.35 1.45
N LYS A 90 7.59 6.32 2.38
CA LYS A 90 7.92 7.73 2.10
C LYS A 90 9.36 7.89 1.64
N GLN A 91 10.30 7.22 2.29
CA GLN A 91 11.72 7.25 1.92
C GLN A 91 11.95 6.69 0.51
N LYS A 92 11.37 5.52 0.19
CA LYS A 92 11.50 4.92 -1.15
C LYS A 92 10.82 5.76 -2.22
N ALA A 93 9.68 6.40 -1.92
CA ALA A 93 9.00 7.30 -2.84
C ALA A 93 9.88 8.52 -3.18
N ALA A 94 10.44 9.19 -2.16
CA ALA A 94 11.36 10.30 -2.35
C ALA A 94 12.60 9.90 -3.16
N LEU A 95 13.17 8.73 -2.89
CA LEU A 95 14.29 8.19 -3.68
C LEU A 95 13.89 7.87 -5.12
N ARG A 96 12.68 7.35 -5.38
CA ARG A 96 12.22 7.09 -6.76
C ARG A 96 12.11 8.38 -7.56
N GLU A 97 11.58 9.45 -6.98
CA GLU A 97 11.51 10.75 -7.65
C GLU A 97 12.91 11.33 -7.91
N ALA A 98 13.82 11.24 -6.93
CA ALA A 98 15.20 11.73 -7.09
C ALA A 98 16.03 10.99 -8.16
N TYR A 99 15.62 9.78 -8.56
CA TYR A 99 16.33 8.94 -9.54
C TYR A 99 15.51 8.64 -10.81
N LYS A 100 14.34 9.26 -11.00
CA LYS A 100 13.34 8.91 -12.03
C LYS A 100 13.87 8.79 -13.46
N ASN A 101 14.86 9.60 -13.82
CA ASN A 101 15.43 9.66 -15.18
C ASN A 101 16.93 9.34 -15.21
N LYS A 102 17.50 8.89 -14.10
CA LYS A 102 18.92 8.57 -14.03
C LYS A 102 19.16 7.19 -14.64
N LYS A 103 20.11 7.10 -15.57
CA LYS A 103 20.52 5.82 -16.21
C LYS A 103 20.93 4.77 -15.16
N LEU A 104 21.60 5.19 -14.10
CA LEU A 104 22.11 4.31 -13.05
C LEU A 104 21.22 4.39 -11.79
N LEU A 105 20.41 3.35 -11.59
CA LEU A 105 19.60 3.18 -10.39
C LEU A 105 20.32 2.31 -9.35
N PRO A 106 20.20 2.64 -8.05
CA PRO A 106 20.56 1.74 -6.95
C PRO A 106 19.84 0.39 -7.05
N LEU A 107 20.48 -0.69 -6.59
CA LEU A 107 19.96 -2.06 -6.71
C LEU A 107 18.57 -2.25 -6.06
N ASP A 108 18.27 -1.57 -4.96
CA ASP A 108 16.98 -1.66 -4.24
C ASP A 108 15.80 -1.05 -5.05
N LEU A 109 16.07 -0.06 -5.90
CA LEU A 109 15.03 0.59 -6.71
C LEU A 109 14.82 -0.11 -8.06
N ARG A 110 15.73 -0.99 -8.47
CA ARG A 110 15.61 -1.71 -9.74
C ARG A 110 14.40 -2.64 -9.72
N PRO A 111 13.68 -2.79 -10.85
CA PRO A 111 12.58 -3.74 -10.93
C PRO A 111 13.09 -5.17 -10.69
N LYS A 112 12.44 -5.89 -9.78
CA LYS A 112 12.77 -7.29 -9.49
C LYS A 112 12.22 -8.16 -10.61
N LYS A 113 13.10 -8.65 -11.47
CA LYS A 113 12.81 -9.64 -12.53
C LYS A 113 13.75 -10.83 -12.38
N THR A 114 13.44 -11.94 -13.05
CA THR A 114 14.34 -13.10 -13.08
C THR A 114 15.65 -12.73 -13.80
N ARG A 115 16.73 -13.46 -13.52
CA ARG A 115 18.04 -13.24 -14.16
C ARG A 115 17.95 -13.38 -15.68
N ALA A 116 17.21 -14.39 -16.16
CA ALA A 116 16.98 -14.61 -17.59
C ALA A 116 16.30 -13.40 -18.26
N ILE A 117 15.23 -12.87 -17.66
CA ILE A 117 14.52 -11.70 -18.18
C ILE A 117 15.39 -10.43 -18.17
N ARG A 118 16.35 -10.31 -17.24
CA ARG A 118 17.29 -9.17 -17.24
C ARG A 118 18.37 -9.27 -18.32
N ARG A 119 18.69 -10.49 -18.78
CA ARG A 119 19.76 -10.75 -19.76
C ARG A 119 19.29 -10.87 -21.20
N ARG A 120 18.00 -11.14 -21.44
CA ARG A 120 17.44 -11.17 -22.79
C ARG A 120 17.56 -9.80 -23.47
N LEU A 121 17.49 -9.82 -24.80
CA LEU A 121 17.46 -8.62 -25.62
C LEU A 121 16.22 -7.77 -25.33
N THR A 122 16.32 -6.48 -25.61
CA THR A 122 15.16 -5.58 -25.60
C THR A 122 14.26 -5.88 -26.80
N LYS A 123 12.96 -5.64 -26.69
CA LYS A 123 12.01 -5.83 -27.80
C LYS A 123 12.43 -5.07 -29.06
N HIS A 124 12.99 -3.87 -28.88
CA HIS A 124 13.51 -3.09 -29.99
C HIS A 124 14.65 -3.82 -30.70
N GLN A 125 15.66 -4.31 -29.94
CA GLN A 125 16.75 -5.10 -30.49
C GLN A 125 16.26 -6.38 -31.19
N GLU A 126 15.30 -7.09 -30.61
CA GLU A 126 14.70 -8.28 -31.23
C GLU A 126 13.96 -7.94 -32.53
N SER A 127 13.35 -6.75 -32.61
CA SER A 127 12.62 -6.29 -33.81
C SER A 127 13.50 -5.66 -34.89
N LEU A 128 14.79 -5.43 -34.62
CA LEU A 128 15.69 -4.82 -35.59
C LEU A 128 15.87 -5.76 -36.78
N LYS A 129 15.38 -5.31 -37.94
CA LYS A 129 15.53 -5.98 -39.22
C LYS A 129 16.60 -5.30 -40.05
N THR A 130 17.32 -6.08 -40.84
CA THR A 130 18.24 -5.53 -41.84
C THR A 130 17.48 -4.74 -42.90
N GLU A 131 18.12 -3.77 -43.54
CA GLU A 131 17.50 -2.99 -44.62
C GLU A 131 17.00 -3.87 -45.78
N ARG A 132 17.73 -4.96 -46.06
CA ARG A 132 17.33 -5.96 -47.06
C ARG A 132 16.03 -6.66 -46.67
N GLU A 133 15.90 -7.08 -45.42
CA GLU A 133 14.69 -7.74 -44.93
C GLU A 133 13.50 -6.76 -44.88
N LYS A 134 13.71 -5.50 -44.47
CA LYS A 134 12.68 -4.46 -44.49
C LYS A 134 12.12 -4.25 -45.89
N LYS A 135 12.99 -4.10 -46.90
CA LYS A 135 12.58 -3.97 -48.31
C LYS A 135 11.77 -5.19 -48.78
N ARG A 136 12.25 -6.41 -48.46
CA ARG A 136 11.54 -7.65 -48.81
C ARG A 136 10.14 -7.72 -48.18
N ALA A 137 10.02 -7.38 -46.89
CA ALA A 137 8.74 -7.39 -46.18
C ALA A 137 7.77 -6.33 -46.71
N MET A 138 8.29 -5.17 -47.13
CA MET A 138 7.50 -4.10 -47.74
C MET A 138 6.95 -4.50 -49.11
N TYR A 139 7.79 -5.10 -49.96
CA TYR A 139 7.38 -5.49 -51.32
C TYR A 139 6.46 -6.71 -51.34
N PHE A 140 6.66 -7.68 -50.44
CA PHE A 140 5.91 -8.93 -50.44
C PHE A 140 5.23 -9.18 -49.09
N PRO A 141 4.14 -8.45 -48.76
CA PRO A 141 3.37 -8.70 -47.55
C PRO A 141 2.62 -10.03 -47.65
N LYS A 142 2.49 -10.75 -46.53
CA LYS A 142 1.66 -11.97 -46.46
C LYS A 142 0.18 -11.58 -46.61
N ARG A 143 -0.40 -11.88 -47.78
CA ARG A 143 -1.82 -11.63 -48.06
C ARG A 143 -2.67 -12.80 -47.57
N LYS A 144 -3.86 -12.51 -47.05
CA LYS A 144 -4.87 -13.53 -46.73
C LYS A 144 -5.72 -13.76 -47.98
N TYR A 145 -5.91 -15.00 -48.37
CA TYR A 145 -6.81 -15.40 -49.45
C TYR A 145 -7.56 -16.67 -49.06
N ALA A 146 -8.73 -16.89 -49.66
CA ALA A 146 -9.51 -18.11 -49.55
C ALA A 146 -9.85 -18.60 -50.95
N LEU A 147 -9.98 -19.92 -51.11
CA LEU A 147 -10.43 -20.55 -52.33
C LEU A 147 -11.88 -20.98 -52.13
N LEU A 148 -12.73 -20.72 -53.12
CA LEU A 148 -14.09 -21.24 -53.11
C LEU A 148 -14.03 -22.73 -53.51
N ALA A 149 -14.72 -23.59 -52.77
CA ALA A 149 -14.90 -24.99 -53.15
C ALA A 149 -16.08 -25.09 -54.13
N ASN A 150 -15.90 -25.88 -55.20
CA ASN A 150 -16.94 -26.22 -56.18
C ASN A 150 -17.60 -27.54 -55.81
#